data_AF-A0A957SK07-F1
#
_entry.id   AF-A0A957SK07-F1
#
_cell.length_a   1.000
_cell.length_b   1.000
_cell.length_c   1.000
_cell.angle_alpha   90.00
_cell.angle_beta   90.00
_cell.angle_gamma   90.00
#
_symmetry.space_group_name_H-M   'P 1'
#
loop_
_entity.id
_entity.type
_entity.pdbx_description
1 polymer ?
#
loop_
_entity_poly.entity_id
_entity_poly.type
_entity_poly.pdbx_seq_one_letter_code
_entity_poly.pdbx_strand_id
1 'polypeptide(L)'
;DGEAVNADDFKFTYDAIASDLVETPRKSNVEGIDSIEVLDPLTVQITFKEVKCDGLLDLGLRWLPSHMYAADFSDIMDNSLNEEPTVSAGEFVFSSWARDDNVVEVRNDSFWKGAPLMDGLITKVVPDPGARLAQLQSGEVSDIGLQPEQLAIAESDPNVDIYNFKDDGYAYIGLNLANPANPQPGQDEDGNLIDQDPHPILSDINVRKAIAHALDYKTIIDNVYLGQGYQIA
;
A
#
# COMPACT_ATOMS: atom_id res chain seq x y z
N ASP A 1 9.75 7.39 21.75
CA ASP A 1 10.07 7.27 23.19
C ASP A 1 11.50 7.68 23.55
N GLY A 2 12.39 7.85 22.56
CA GLY A 2 13.78 8.26 22.80
C GLY A 2 14.77 7.09 22.70
N GLU A 3 14.27 5.86 22.53
CA GLU A 3 15.10 4.72 22.15
C GLU A 3 15.67 4.92 20.75
N ALA A 4 16.91 4.49 20.55
CA ALA A 4 17.61 4.65 19.29
C ALA A 4 17.12 3.62 18.27
N VAL A 5 16.60 4.10 17.13
CA VAL A 5 16.31 3.25 15.97
C VAL A 5 17.60 2.69 15.41
N ASN A 6 17.71 1.36 15.32
CA ASN A 6 18.97 0.70 15.03
C ASN A 6 18.80 -0.60 14.20
N ALA A 7 19.92 -1.28 13.94
CA ALA A 7 20.01 -2.50 13.15
C ALA A 7 19.18 -3.68 13.72
N ASP A 8 18.94 -3.71 15.04
CA ASP A 8 18.10 -4.72 15.67
C ASP A 8 16.62 -4.53 15.30
N ASP A 9 16.14 -3.29 15.12
CA ASP A 9 14.77 -3.03 14.64
C ASP A 9 14.57 -3.50 13.20
N PHE A 10 15.57 -3.27 12.35
CA PHE A 10 15.60 -3.80 11.00
C PHE A 10 15.53 -5.32 11.03
N LYS A 11 16.45 -5.98 11.75
CA LYS A 11 16.50 -7.44 11.82
C LYS A 11 15.20 -8.02 12.38
N PHE A 12 14.70 -7.47 13.49
CA PHE A 12 13.44 -7.86 14.10
C PHE A 12 12.28 -7.83 13.11
N THR A 13 12.15 -6.73 12.35
CA THR A 13 11.07 -6.57 11.37
C THR A 13 11.13 -7.65 10.28
N TYR A 14 12.31 -7.92 9.73
CA TYR A 14 12.47 -8.90 8.66
C TYR A 14 12.33 -10.34 9.18
N ASP A 15 12.86 -10.65 10.36
CA ASP A 15 12.69 -11.95 11.03
C ASP A 15 11.21 -12.19 11.39
N ALA A 16 10.50 -11.17 11.86
CA ALA A 16 9.06 -11.23 12.12
C ALA A 16 8.29 -11.56 10.83
N ILE A 17 8.60 -10.89 9.71
CA ILE A 17 7.98 -11.20 8.42
C ILE A 17 8.28 -12.64 8.00
N ALA A 18 9.49 -13.16 8.26
CA ALA A 18 9.84 -14.55 7.94
C ALA A 18 9.11 -15.58 8.83
N SER A 19 8.79 -15.23 10.08
CA SER A 19 8.17 -16.13 11.08
C SER A 19 6.78 -16.62 10.69
N ASP A 20 6.52 -17.92 10.84
CA ASP A 20 5.19 -18.52 10.62
C ASP A 20 4.12 -18.03 11.63
N LEU A 21 4.53 -17.35 12.71
CA LEU A 21 3.62 -16.75 13.68
C LEU A 21 2.98 -15.44 13.19
N VAL A 22 3.55 -14.82 12.16
CA VAL A 22 3.10 -13.52 11.64
C VAL A 22 2.46 -13.73 10.27
N GLU A 23 1.14 -13.60 10.25
CA GLU A 23 0.36 -13.60 9.01
C GLU A 23 0.48 -12.24 8.34
N THR A 24 1.26 -12.16 7.26
CA THR A 24 1.55 -10.90 6.57
C THR A 24 1.60 -11.07 5.06
N PRO A 25 1.09 -10.11 4.26
CA PRO A 25 1.25 -10.13 2.81
C PRO A 25 2.69 -9.82 2.37
N ARG A 26 3.61 -9.52 3.30
CA ARG A 26 5.01 -9.13 3.02
C ARG A 26 5.97 -10.31 2.94
N LYS A 27 5.50 -11.57 3.04
CA LYS A 27 6.34 -12.78 2.97
C LYS A 27 7.27 -12.79 1.75
N SER A 28 6.78 -12.36 0.60
CA SER A 28 7.56 -12.30 -0.65
C SER A 28 8.79 -11.38 -0.56
N ASN A 29 8.80 -10.38 0.33
CA ASN A 29 9.96 -9.51 0.54
C ASN A 29 11.14 -10.25 1.20
N VAL A 30 10.92 -11.39 1.87
CA VAL A 30 12.00 -12.12 2.56
C VAL A 30 12.37 -13.45 1.93
N GLU A 31 11.58 -13.94 0.97
CA GLU A 31 11.80 -15.24 0.31
C GLU A 31 13.20 -15.41 -0.30
N GLY A 32 13.75 -14.35 -0.90
CA GLY A 32 15.06 -14.36 -1.55
C GLY A 32 16.25 -14.13 -0.61
N ILE A 33 15.99 -13.80 0.66
CA ILE A 33 17.03 -13.50 1.65
C ILE A 33 17.53 -14.81 2.26
N ASP A 34 18.85 -14.98 2.33
CA ASP A 34 19.53 -16.11 2.97
C ASP A 34 19.84 -15.79 4.44
N SER A 35 20.43 -14.63 4.71
CA SER A 35 20.74 -14.19 6.07
C SER A 35 20.68 -12.66 6.24
N ILE A 36 20.37 -12.24 7.47
CA ILE A 36 20.49 -10.87 7.96
C ILE A 36 21.30 -10.90 9.25
N GLU A 37 22.49 -10.31 9.20
CA GLU A 37 23.44 -10.22 10.31
C GLU A 37 23.58 -8.76 10.77
N VAL A 38 23.43 -8.54 12.08
CA VAL A 38 23.73 -7.24 12.71
C VAL A 38 25.23 -7.20 13.00
N LEU A 39 25.96 -6.33 12.31
CA LEU A 39 27.41 -6.17 12.50
C LEU A 39 27.71 -5.17 13.62
N ASP A 40 26.92 -4.10 13.68
CA ASP A 40 26.92 -3.08 14.74
C ASP A 40 25.56 -2.34 14.74
N PRO A 41 25.28 -1.44 15.71
CA PRO A 41 23.97 -0.80 15.83
C PRO A 41 23.47 -0.05 14.58
N LEU A 42 24.34 0.34 13.64
CA LEU A 42 23.95 1.07 12.43
C LEU A 42 24.29 0.33 11.15
N THR A 43 24.69 -0.94 11.24
CA THR A 43 25.18 -1.73 10.11
C THR A 43 24.59 -3.13 10.11
N VAL A 44 23.87 -3.46 9.03
CA VAL A 44 23.39 -4.81 8.72
C VAL A 44 24.13 -5.36 7.49
N GLN A 45 24.43 -6.66 7.50
CA GLN A 45 24.86 -7.42 6.33
C GLN A 45 23.73 -8.35 5.91
N ILE A 46 23.38 -8.30 4.63
CA ILE A 46 22.30 -9.11 4.06
C ILE A 46 22.90 -9.98 2.97
N THR A 47 22.69 -11.29 3.08
CA THR A 47 23.06 -12.26 2.06
C THR A 47 21.79 -12.71 1.36
N PHE A 48 21.78 -12.70 0.03
CA PHE A 48 20.70 -13.26 -0.79
C PHE A 48 21.07 -14.66 -1.25
N LYS A 49 20.06 -15.53 -1.41
CA LYS A 49 20.25 -16.93 -1.85
C LYS A 49 20.88 -17.03 -3.24
N GLU A 50 20.63 -16.04 -4.07
CA GLU A 50 21.14 -15.93 -5.43
C GLU A 50 21.28 -14.45 -5.83
N VAL A 51 21.94 -14.18 -6.97
CA VAL A 51 22.14 -12.80 -7.43
C VAL A 51 20.79 -12.16 -7.75
N LYS A 52 20.41 -11.17 -6.94
CA LYS A 52 19.14 -10.45 -7.07
C LYS A 52 19.36 -8.97 -7.37
N CYS A 53 19.26 -8.59 -8.66
CA CYS A 53 19.54 -7.23 -9.12
C CYS A 53 18.56 -6.17 -8.57
N ASP A 54 17.37 -6.59 -8.19
CA ASP A 54 16.29 -5.79 -7.60
C ASP A 54 16.17 -5.96 -6.08
N GLY A 55 17.13 -6.63 -5.43
CA GLY A 55 17.05 -7.00 -4.01
C GLY A 55 16.89 -5.81 -3.06
N LEU A 56 17.32 -4.60 -3.45
CA LEU A 56 17.08 -3.40 -2.65
C LEU A 56 15.58 -3.04 -2.52
N LEU A 57 14.74 -3.44 -3.48
CA LEU A 57 13.30 -3.21 -3.41
C LEU A 57 12.63 -4.02 -2.29
N ASP A 58 13.20 -5.19 -1.97
CA ASP A 58 12.76 -6.01 -0.83
C ASP A 58 13.06 -5.35 0.53
N LEU A 59 14.05 -4.44 0.55
CA LEU A 59 14.59 -3.82 1.76
C LEU A 59 13.93 -2.49 2.13
N GLY A 60 12.90 -2.07 1.37
CA GLY A 60 12.23 -0.78 1.50
C GLY A 60 11.11 -0.72 2.53
N LEU A 61 10.99 -1.71 3.43
CA LEU A 61 9.92 -1.76 4.43
C LEU A 61 10.18 -0.79 5.58
N ARG A 62 9.10 -0.28 6.19
CA ARG A 62 9.16 0.45 7.46
C ARG A 62 9.39 -0.54 8.60
N TRP A 63 10.18 -0.14 9.60
CA TRP A 63 10.60 -1.02 10.68
C TRP A 63 9.67 -0.90 11.89
N LEU A 64 9.48 -2.03 12.57
CA LEU A 64 8.84 -2.09 13.87
C LEU A 64 9.88 -1.79 14.97
N PRO A 65 9.51 -1.02 16.01
CA PRO A 65 10.35 -0.81 17.19
C PRO A 65 10.44 -2.11 18.00
N SER A 66 11.53 -2.85 17.82
CA SER A 66 11.71 -4.22 18.34
C SER A 66 11.47 -4.34 19.85
N HIS A 67 11.85 -3.32 20.62
CA HIS A 67 11.70 -3.29 22.08
C HIS A 67 10.24 -3.19 22.56
N MET A 68 9.30 -2.92 21.64
CA MET A 68 7.88 -2.79 21.96
C MET A 68 7.09 -4.09 21.76
N TYR A 69 7.74 -5.15 21.27
CA TYR A 69 7.11 -6.43 20.94
C TYR A 69 7.81 -7.60 21.65
N ALA A 70 7.15 -8.75 21.70
CA ALA A 70 7.77 -9.97 22.17
C ALA A 70 8.88 -10.42 21.19
N ALA A 71 10.02 -10.85 21.73
CA ALA A 71 11.17 -11.29 20.94
C ALA A 71 10.89 -12.52 20.05
N ASP A 72 9.83 -13.27 20.35
CA ASP A 72 9.36 -14.41 19.55
C ASP A 72 8.23 -14.05 18.58
N PHE A 73 7.91 -12.75 18.44
CA PHE A 73 6.89 -12.21 17.54
C PHE A 73 5.45 -12.60 17.90
N SER A 74 5.24 -13.27 19.03
CA SER A 74 3.96 -13.92 19.38
C SER A 74 2.81 -12.94 19.60
N ASP A 75 3.12 -11.68 19.90
CA ASP A 75 2.14 -10.63 20.16
C ASP A 75 1.89 -9.73 18.95
N ILE A 76 2.65 -9.84 17.85
CA ILE A 76 2.55 -8.88 16.73
C ILE A 76 1.14 -8.80 16.15
N MET A 77 0.43 -9.93 16.09
CA MET A 77 -0.90 -9.99 15.48
C MET A 77 -2.00 -9.35 16.33
N ASP A 78 -1.85 -9.31 17.65
CA ASP A 78 -2.86 -8.83 18.60
C ASP A 78 -2.39 -7.70 19.54
N ASN A 79 -1.18 -7.18 19.34
CA ASN A 79 -0.62 -6.08 20.12
C ASN A 79 -1.46 -4.80 19.97
N SER A 80 -1.71 -4.10 21.09
CA SER A 80 -2.44 -2.84 21.12
C SER A 80 -1.84 -1.73 20.24
N LEU A 81 -0.54 -1.80 19.94
CA LEU A 81 0.16 -0.85 19.07
C LEU A 81 -0.36 -0.89 17.62
N ASN A 82 -1.07 -1.93 17.21
CA ASN A 82 -1.69 -2.01 15.89
C ASN A 82 -2.85 -1.02 15.74
N GLU A 83 -3.50 -0.64 16.85
CA GLU A 83 -4.57 0.36 16.86
C GLU A 83 -4.14 1.70 17.48
N GLU A 84 -3.22 1.66 18.45
CA GLU A 84 -2.76 2.82 19.22
C GLU A 84 -1.21 2.83 19.31
N PRO A 85 -0.49 3.07 18.21
CA PRO A 85 0.96 3.10 18.24
C PRO A 85 1.44 4.29 19.08
N THR A 86 2.28 4.01 20.09
CA THR A 86 2.76 5.05 21.03
C THR A 86 4.14 5.58 20.68
N VAL A 87 4.79 5.00 19.67
CA VAL A 87 6.15 5.36 19.24
C VAL A 87 6.20 5.48 17.71
N SER A 88 7.05 6.37 17.21
CA SER A 88 7.25 6.62 15.79
C SER A 88 8.68 7.11 15.54
N ALA A 89 9.25 6.67 14.42
CA ALA A 89 10.49 7.21 13.86
C ALA A 89 10.22 8.15 12.65
N GLY A 90 8.94 8.37 12.33
CA GLY A 90 8.48 9.17 11.20
C GLY A 90 8.28 10.65 11.53
N GLU A 91 7.78 11.38 10.55
CA GLU A 91 7.48 12.82 10.57
C GLU A 91 6.42 13.18 11.61
N PHE A 92 5.44 12.32 11.80
CA PHE A 92 4.34 12.50 12.74
C PHE A 92 4.25 11.33 13.72
N VAL A 93 3.68 11.62 14.89
CA VAL A 93 3.41 10.68 15.97
C VAL A 93 1.91 10.57 16.12
N PHE A 94 1.42 9.35 16.25
CA PHE A 94 0.01 9.09 16.50
C PHE A 94 -0.48 9.82 17.77
N SER A 95 -1.67 10.41 17.69
CA SER A 95 -2.32 11.07 18.83
C SER A 95 -3.63 10.39 19.21
N SER A 96 -4.52 10.12 18.26
CA SER A 96 -5.79 9.45 18.55
C SER A 96 -6.42 8.85 17.31
N TRP A 97 -7.27 7.85 17.50
CA TRP A 97 -8.10 7.28 16.45
C TRP A 97 -9.55 7.21 16.89
N ALA A 98 -10.42 7.89 16.15
CA ALA A 98 -11.86 7.68 16.19
C ALA A 98 -12.24 6.79 15.01
N ARG A 99 -12.60 5.53 15.29
CA ARG A 99 -12.94 4.54 14.27
C ARG A 99 -14.06 5.05 13.36
N ASP A 100 -13.90 4.83 12.06
CA ASP A 100 -14.80 5.31 11.00
C ASP A 100 -14.98 6.85 10.90
N ASP A 101 -14.16 7.62 11.61
CA ASP A 101 -14.22 9.08 11.63
C ASP A 101 -12.86 9.71 11.27
N ASN A 102 -11.84 9.60 12.13
CA ASN A 102 -10.55 10.21 11.86
C ASN A 102 -9.36 9.59 12.61
N VAL A 103 -8.18 9.73 12.02
CA VAL A 103 -6.88 9.52 12.68
C VAL A 103 -6.20 10.88 12.83
N VAL A 104 -5.75 11.18 14.04
CA VAL A 104 -5.02 12.40 14.37
C VAL A 104 -3.57 12.04 14.67
N GLU A 105 -2.66 12.73 14.00
CA GLU A 105 -1.23 12.64 14.21
C GLU A 105 -0.67 14.03 14.49
N VAL A 106 0.28 14.13 15.42
CA VAL A 106 0.92 15.38 15.82
C VAL A 106 2.37 15.39 15.33
N ARG A 107 2.92 16.59 15.11
CA ARG A 107 4.30 16.77 14.67
C ARG A 107 5.29 16.03 15.58
N ASN A 108 6.21 15.29 14.97
CA ASN A 108 7.39 14.79 15.66
C ASN A 108 8.49 15.87 15.67
N ASP A 109 8.58 16.63 16.76
CA ASP A 109 9.63 17.66 16.91
C ASP A 109 11.06 17.06 16.90
N SER A 110 11.19 15.75 17.17
CA SER A 110 12.46 15.02 17.16
C SER A 110 12.72 14.27 15.85
N PHE A 111 11.96 14.55 14.78
CA PHE A 111 12.18 13.86 13.50
C PHE A 111 13.60 14.11 12.97
N TRP A 112 14.29 13.04 12.61
CA TRP A 112 15.73 13.07 12.33
C TRP A 112 16.13 13.86 11.07
N LYS A 113 15.19 14.10 10.13
CA LYS A 113 15.41 15.01 8.98
C LYS A 113 15.01 16.46 9.24
N GLY A 114 14.63 16.78 10.47
CA GLY A 114 14.08 18.08 10.86
C GLY A 114 12.56 18.05 10.97
N ALA A 115 12.03 18.69 12.02
CA ALA A 115 10.61 18.67 12.32
C ALA A 115 9.76 19.19 11.14
N PRO A 116 8.61 18.56 10.83
CA PRO A 116 7.66 19.08 9.86
C PRO A 116 7.26 20.53 10.12
N LEU A 117 6.94 21.26 9.06
CA LEU A 117 6.42 22.63 9.21
C LEU A 117 4.98 22.65 9.72
N MET A 118 4.22 21.57 9.49
CA MET A 118 2.86 21.40 9.97
C MET A 118 2.84 20.95 11.43
N ASP A 119 1.87 21.43 12.21
CA ASP A 119 1.68 21.01 13.61
C ASP A 119 1.15 19.58 13.75
N GLY A 120 0.52 19.03 12.70
CA GLY A 120 -0.05 17.68 12.69
C GLY A 120 -0.80 17.39 11.41
N LEU A 121 -1.36 16.19 11.33
CA LEU A 121 -2.19 15.69 10.24
C LEU A 121 -3.49 15.11 10.83
N ILE A 122 -4.63 15.40 10.19
CA ILE A 122 -5.90 14.75 10.48
C ILE A 122 -6.38 14.07 9.20
N THR A 123 -6.40 12.74 9.22
CA THR A 123 -6.96 11.95 8.12
C THR A 123 -8.41 11.64 8.44
N LYS A 124 -9.35 12.22 7.69
CA LYS A 124 -10.80 12.03 7.87
C LYS A 124 -11.37 10.98 6.94
N VAL A 125 -12.29 10.17 7.44
CA VAL A 125 -13.07 9.20 6.67
C VAL A 125 -14.33 9.88 6.17
N VAL A 126 -14.33 10.26 4.88
CA VAL A 126 -15.49 10.86 4.22
C VAL A 126 -15.78 10.02 2.97
N PRO A 127 -16.69 9.02 3.04
CA PRO A 127 -16.88 8.07 1.95
C PRO A 127 -17.43 8.70 0.66
N ASP A 128 -18.33 9.68 0.79
CA ASP A 128 -18.98 10.33 -0.35
C ASP A 128 -18.02 11.34 -1.04
N PRO A 129 -17.74 11.18 -2.34
CA PRO A 129 -16.86 12.11 -3.07
C PRO A 129 -17.39 13.54 -3.12
N GLY A 130 -18.71 13.72 -3.24
CA GLY A 130 -19.33 15.05 -3.28
C GLY A 130 -19.14 15.81 -1.96
N ALA A 131 -19.31 15.12 -0.84
CA ALA A 131 -19.05 15.65 0.50
C ALA A 131 -17.56 16.01 0.68
N ARG A 132 -16.63 15.21 0.16
CA ARG A 132 -15.19 15.55 0.17
C ARG A 132 -14.91 16.86 -0.55
N LEU A 133 -15.45 17.02 -1.76
CA LEU A 133 -15.29 18.27 -2.51
C LEU A 133 -15.91 19.46 -1.78
N ALA A 134 -17.12 19.31 -1.24
CA ALA A 134 -17.77 20.38 -0.47
C ALA A 134 -16.95 20.77 0.78
N GLN A 135 -16.32 19.81 1.46
CA GLN A 135 -15.43 20.08 2.60
C GLN A 135 -14.12 20.78 2.17
N LEU A 136 -13.59 20.46 0.99
CA LEU A 136 -12.43 21.17 0.43
C LEU A 136 -12.78 22.63 0.16
N GLN A 137 -13.92 22.86 -0.51
CA GLN A 137 -14.38 24.21 -0.87
C GLN A 137 -14.73 25.08 0.35
N SER A 138 -15.15 24.46 1.47
CA SER A 138 -15.39 25.16 2.73
C SER A 138 -14.11 25.41 3.54
N GLY A 139 -12.99 24.80 3.16
CA GLY A 139 -11.73 24.81 3.91
C GLY A 139 -11.70 23.88 5.12
N GLU A 140 -12.65 22.95 5.23
CA GLU A 140 -12.69 21.94 6.30
C GLU A 140 -11.66 20.82 6.09
N VAL A 141 -11.34 20.49 4.85
CA VAL A 141 -10.20 19.63 4.49
C VAL A 141 -9.26 20.37 3.55
N SER A 142 -7.98 20.01 3.57
CA SER A 142 -6.94 20.68 2.78
C SER A 142 -6.50 19.92 1.53
N ASP A 143 -6.78 18.62 1.46
CA ASP A 143 -6.38 17.74 0.36
C ASP A 143 -7.42 16.64 0.17
N ILE A 144 -7.77 16.33 -1.09
CA ILE A 144 -8.60 15.19 -1.48
C ILE A 144 -8.12 14.65 -2.83
N GLY A 145 -8.33 13.35 -3.06
CA GLY A 145 -8.37 12.80 -4.41
C GLY A 145 -9.69 13.17 -5.13
N LEU A 146 -9.59 13.69 -6.34
CA LEU A 146 -10.73 14.04 -7.19
C LEU A 146 -11.13 12.88 -8.11
N GLN A 147 -12.43 12.68 -8.29
CA GLN A 147 -12.96 11.88 -9.38
C GLN A 147 -13.04 12.72 -10.67
N PRO A 148 -12.92 12.12 -11.87
CA PRO A 148 -12.96 12.85 -13.13
C PRO A 148 -14.14 13.82 -13.26
N GLU A 149 -15.35 13.40 -12.85
CA GLU A 149 -16.57 14.19 -12.95
C GLU A 149 -16.58 15.44 -12.06
N GLN A 150 -15.69 15.49 -11.06
CA GLN A 150 -15.56 16.61 -10.12
C GLN A 150 -14.62 17.70 -10.66
N LEU A 151 -13.81 17.38 -11.67
CA LEU A 151 -12.74 18.25 -12.16
C LEU A 151 -13.25 19.62 -12.61
N ALA A 152 -14.32 19.65 -13.41
CA ALA A 152 -14.87 20.91 -13.91
C ALA A 152 -15.39 21.83 -12.79
N ILE A 153 -15.91 21.25 -11.69
CA ILE A 153 -16.36 22.03 -10.53
C ILE A 153 -15.15 22.56 -9.77
N ALA A 154 -14.16 21.71 -9.49
CA ALA A 154 -12.93 22.09 -8.80
C ALA A 154 -12.16 23.19 -9.57
N GLU A 155 -12.02 23.08 -10.89
CA GLU A 155 -11.35 24.07 -11.75
C GLU A 155 -12.03 25.45 -11.74
N SER A 156 -13.33 25.49 -11.45
CA SER A 156 -14.10 26.74 -11.37
C SER A 156 -13.95 27.47 -10.03
N ASP A 157 -13.40 26.81 -9.00
CA ASP A 157 -13.22 27.36 -7.67
C ASP A 157 -11.84 28.02 -7.53
N PRO A 158 -11.76 29.35 -7.38
CA PRO A 158 -10.48 30.05 -7.27
C PRO A 158 -9.69 29.74 -5.98
N ASN A 159 -10.28 29.02 -5.02
CA ASN A 159 -9.62 28.62 -3.78
C ASN A 159 -9.05 27.19 -3.83
N VAL A 160 -9.21 26.49 -4.97
CA VAL A 160 -8.76 25.11 -5.14
C VAL A 160 -7.59 25.09 -6.12
N ASP A 161 -6.44 24.61 -5.64
CA ASP A 161 -5.31 24.28 -6.50
C ASP A 161 -5.42 22.81 -6.94
N ILE A 162 -5.13 22.54 -8.22
CA ILE A 162 -5.22 21.20 -8.81
C ILE A 162 -3.83 20.75 -9.26
N TYR A 163 -3.41 19.58 -8.80
CA TYR A 163 -2.14 18.97 -9.15
C TYR A 163 -2.36 17.66 -9.91
N ASN A 164 -1.95 17.63 -11.17
CA ASN A 164 -2.02 16.44 -12.01
C ASN A 164 -0.66 15.73 -12.04
N PHE A 165 -0.66 14.42 -11.77
CA PHE A 165 0.51 13.57 -11.83
C PHE A 165 0.15 12.20 -12.40
N LYS A 166 1.15 11.44 -12.84
CA LYS A 166 0.96 10.05 -13.25
C LYS A 166 0.95 9.19 -11.99
N ASP A 167 -0.13 8.46 -11.80
CA ASP A 167 -0.22 7.44 -10.76
C ASP A 167 0.45 6.14 -11.25
N ASP A 168 0.94 5.34 -10.32
CA ASP A 168 1.50 3.99 -10.58
C ASP A 168 0.39 2.92 -10.68
N GLY A 169 -0.88 3.35 -10.71
CA GLY A 169 -2.06 2.52 -10.91
C GLY A 169 -2.48 2.37 -12.37
N TYR A 170 -3.16 1.26 -12.67
CA TYR A 170 -3.81 1.04 -13.96
C TYR A 170 -5.13 0.28 -13.79
N ALA A 171 -6.12 0.63 -14.60
CA ALA A 171 -7.37 -0.11 -14.72
C ALA A 171 -7.23 -1.17 -15.83
N TYR A 172 -7.65 -2.40 -15.57
CA TYR A 172 -7.62 -3.48 -16.55
C TYR A 172 -8.85 -4.38 -16.43
N ILE A 173 -9.11 -5.16 -17.48
CA ILE A 173 -10.12 -6.21 -17.47
C ILE A 173 -9.40 -7.54 -17.22
N GLY A 174 -9.55 -8.08 -16.02
CA GLY A 174 -9.11 -9.42 -15.67
C GLY A 174 -10.06 -10.46 -16.27
N LEU A 175 -9.55 -11.31 -17.16
CA LEU A 175 -10.33 -12.43 -17.70
C LEU A 175 -10.10 -13.68 -16.85
N ASN A 176 -11.18 -14.23 -16.27
CA ASN A 176 -11.10 -15.49 -15.55
C ASN A 176 -10.94 -16.66 -16.54
N LEU A 177 -9.79 -17.35 -16.48
CA LEU A 177 -9.45 -18.45 -17.38
C LEU A 177 -9.85 -19.82 -16.83
N ALA A 178 -10.41 -19.89 -15.61
CA ALA A 178 -10.88 -21.13 -15.02
C ALA A 178 -12.25 -21.53 -15.61
N ASN A 179 -12.52 -22.84 -15.64
CA ASN A 179 -13.79 -23.39 -16.08
C ASN A 179 -14.93 -22.98 -15.13
N PRO A 180 -15.92 -22.19 -15.58
CA PRO A 180 -17.00 -21.74 -14.71
C PRO A 180 -17.94 -22.88 -14.28
N ALA A 181 -17.90 -24.03 -14.96
CA ALA A 181 -18.67 -25.22 -14.57
C ALA A 181 -18.02 -26.01 -13.42
N ASN A 182 -16.75 -25.71 -13.08
CA ASN A 182 -16.01 -26.35 -12.01
C ASN A 182 -15.18 -25.29 -11.25
N PRO A 183 -15.81 -24.37 -10.49
CA PRO A 183 -15.08 -23.33 -9.78
C PRO A 183 -14.24 -23.95 -8.65
N GLN A 184 -12.93 -23.73 -8.70
CA GLN A 184 -11.99 -24.15 -7.66
C GLN A 184 -11.18 -22.94 -7.16
N PRO A 185 -10.68 -22.96 -5.92
CA PRO A 185 -9.64 -22.04 -5.49
C PRO A 185 -8.41 -22.12 -6.40
N GLY A 186 -7.69 -21.00 -6.57
CA GLY A 186 -6.45 -20.97 -7.35
C GLY A 186 -5.27 -21.63 -6.65
N GLN A 187 -5.33 -21.76 -5.33
CA GLN A 187 -4.32 -22.37 -4.48
C GLN A 187 -4.95 -23.30 -3.45
N ASP A 188 -4.21 -24.32 -3.01
CA ASP A 188 -4.57 -25.19 -1.89
C ASP A 188 -4.26 -24.53 -0.53
N GLU A 189 -4.51 -25.26 0.56
CA GLU A 189 -4.25 -24.79 1.94
C GLU A 189 -2.76 -24.50 2.20
N ASP A 190 -1.87 -25.10 1.41
CA ASP A 190 -0.42 -24.93 1.50
C ASP A 190 0.12 -23.85 0.53
N GLY A 191 -0.78 -23.16 -0.20
CA GLY A 191 -0.43 -22.11 -1.15
C GLY A 191 0.06 -22.61 -2.52
N ASN A 192 0.03 -23.92 -2.78
CA ASN A 192 0.41 -24.47 -4.08
C ASN A 192 -0.68 -24.20 -5.12
N LEU A 193 -0.27 -23.90 -6.35
CA LEU A 193 -1.20 -23.71 -7.45
C LEU A 193 -1.97 -25.00 -7.74
N ILE A 194 -3.31 -24.92 -7.74
CA ILE A 194 -4.19 -26.01 -8.15
C ILE A 194 -4.34 -25.97 -9.67
N ASP A 195 -4.08 -27.08 -10.36
CA ASP A 195 -4.33 -27.18 -11.80
C ASP A 195 -5.82 -26.96 -12.11
N GLN A 196 -6.10 -26.07 -13.07
CA GLN A 196 -7.46 -25.62 -13.37
C GLN A 196 -7.89 -26.12 -14.74
N ASP A 197 -9.10 -26.66 -14.81
CA ASP A 197 -9.74 -26.89 -16.10
C ASP A 197 -9.88 -25.54 -16.84
N PRO A 198 -9.48 -25.46 -18.11
CA PRO A 198 -9.52 -24.21 -18.85
C PRO A 198 -10.96 -23.78 -19.17
N HIS A 199 -11.21 -22.47 -19.14
CA HIS A 199 -12.49 -21.89 -19.53
C HIS A 199 -12.81 -22.28 -21.00
N PRO A 200 -13.99 -22.84 -21.31
CA PRO A 200 -14.28 -23.40 -22.65
C PRO A 200 -14.20 -22.36 -23.79
N ILE A 201 -14.45 -21.09 -23.48
CA ILE A 201 -14.35 -19.95 -24.40
C ILE A 201 -13.08 -19.11 -24.20
N LEU A 202 -12.86 -18.59 -22.98
CA LEU A 202 -11.79 -17.64 -22.70
C LEU A 202 -10.38 -18.25 -22.69
N SER A 203 -10.24 -19.59 -22.68
CA SER A 203 -8.93 -20.23 -22.81
C SER A 203 -8.33 -20.11 -24.21
N ASP A 204 -9.14 -19.92 -25.26
CA ASP A 204 -8.65 -19.64 -26.61
C ASP A 204 -8.06 -18.22 -26.68
N ILE A 205 -6.77 -18.14 -27.01
CA ILE A 205 -6.06 -16.87 -27.16
C ILE A 205 -6.66 -15.99 -28.26
N ASN A 206 -7.26 -16.57 -29.31
CA ASN A 206 -7.88 -15.82 -30.39
C ASN A 206 -9.17 -15.14 -29.92
N VAL A 207 -9.92 -15.77 -29.02
CA VAL A 207 -11.07 -15.13 -28.38
C VAL A 207 -10.63 -13.95 -27.52
N ARG A 208 -9.56 -14.11 -26.72
CA ARG A 208 -9.04 -12.99 -25.90
C ARG A 208 -8.53 -11.83 -26.76
N LYS A 209 -7.85 -12.12 -27.88
CA LYS A 209 -7.47 -11.11 -28.87
C LYS A 209 -8.69 -10.42 -29.49
N ALA A 210 -9.73 -11.17 -29.84
CA ALA A 210 -10.96 -10.61 -30.37
C ALA A 210 -11.65 -9.68 -29.36
N ILE A 211 -11.70 -10.06 -28.07
CA ILE A 211 -12.20 -9.20 -26.99
C ILE A 211 -11.35 -7.92 -26.90
N ALA A 212 -10.02 -8.03 -26.86
CA ALA A 212 -9.13 -6.88 -26.77
C ALA A 212 -9.30 -5.92 -27.98
N HIS A 213 -9.47 -6.44 -29.19
CA HIS A 213 -9.75 -5.64 -30.38
C HIS A 213 -11.16 -5.00 -30.40
N ALA A 214 -12.11 -5.57 -29.66
CA ALA A 214 -13.47 -5.03 -29.57
C ALA A 214 -13.59 -3.90 -28.53
N LEU A 215 -12.59 -3.71 -27.66
CA LEU A 215 -12.58 -2.67 -26.65
C LEU A 215 -12.08 -1.35 -27.24
N ASP A 216 -12.92 -0.31 -27.15
CA ASP A 216 -12.54 1.06 -27.50
C ASP A 216 -11.99 1.80 -26.28
N TYR A 217 -10.71 1.57 -25.99
CA TYR A 217 -10.01 2.19 -24.87
C TYR A 217 -10.01 3.73 -24.98
N LYS A 218 -9.97 4.27 -26.19
CA LYS A 218 -9.99 5.72 -26.41
C LYS A 218 -11.32 6.30 -25.94
N THR A 219 -12.43 5.71 -26.37
CA THR A 219 -13.77 6.15 -25.94
C THR A 219 -13.96 6.01 -24.43
N ILE A 220 -13.42 4.95 -23.81
CA ILE A 220 -13.46 4.78 -22.34
C ILE A 220 -12.68 5.91 -21.65
N ILE A 221 -11.45 6.19 -22.09
CA ILE A 221 -10.62 7.26 -21.51
C ILE A 221 -11.29 8.63 -21.69
N ASP A 222 -11.78 8.93 -22.89
CA ASP A 222 -12.36 10.24 -23.20
C ASP A 222 -13.68 10.48 -22.46
N ASN A 223 -14.56 9.47 -22.37
CA ASN A 223 -15.92 9.66 -21.89
C ASN A 223 -16.14 9.26 -20.43
N VAL A 224 -15.40 8.28 -19.92
CA VAL A 224 -15.52 7.82 -18.53
C VAL A 224 -14.50 8.51 -17.66
N TYR A 225 -13.22 8.50 -18.08
CA TYR A 225 -12.15 9.18 -17.35
C TYR A 225 -12.03 10.67 -17.70
N LEU A 226 -12.86 11.19 -18.61
CA LEU A 226 -12.83 12.58 -19.06
C LEU A 226 -11.44 13.05 -19.49
N GLY A 227 -10.68 12.16 -20.15
CA GLY A 227 -9.31 12.40 -20.59
C GLY A 227 -8.24 12.26 -19.50
N GLN A 228 -8.62 11.95 -18.25
CA GLN A 228 -7.70 11.74 -17.12
C GLN A 228 -7.14 10.32 -17.11
N GLY A 229 -6.43 9.96 -18.18
CA GLY A 229 -5.80 8.66 -18.32
C GLY A 229 -5.07 8.51 -19.64
N TYR A 230 -4.27 7.44 -19.74
CA TYR A 230 -3.65 7.06 -21.01
C TYR A 230 -3.59 5.55 -21.10
N GLN A 231 -3.60 5.05 -22.33
CA GLN A 231 -3.45 3.62 -22.58
C GLN A 231 -1.99 3.20 -22.31
N ILE A 232 -1.82 2.24 -21.40
CA ILE A 232 -0.57 1.51 -21.25
C ILE A 232 -0.55 0.43 -22.35
N ALA A 233 0.60 0.31 -23.02
CA ALA A 233 0.85 -0.43 -24.27
C ALA A 233 0.04 -1.71 -24.48
#